data_AF-A0A1B5Z8N8-F1
#
_entry.id   AF-A0A1B5Z8N8-F1
#
_cell.length_a   1.000
_cell.length_b   1.000
_cell.length_c   1.000
_cell.angle_alpha   90.00
_cell.angle_beta   90.00
_cell.angle_gamma   90.00
#
_symmetry.space_group_name_H-M   'P 1'
#
loop_
_entity.id
_entity.type
_entity.pdbx_description
1 polymer ?
#
loop_
_entity_poly.entity_id
_entity_poly.type
_entity_poly.pdbx_seq_one_letter_code
_entity_poly.pdbx_strand_id
1 'polypeptide(L)'
;MRAIELAHNRNWTNLWLESDSSLVVQAFSAASLVPWEEGNQCADKLANIGLGLDSFTFWNELPPQISSSFVDNRLGKPSFRFVYM
;
A
#
# COMPACT_ATOMS: atom_id res chain seq x y z
N MET A 1 8.89 6.63 18.05
CA MET A 1 7.98 5.91 18.98
C MET A 1 6.57 6.01 18.41
N ARG A 2 5.97 4.90 17.95
CA ARG A 2 4.63 4.90 17.34
C ARG A 2 3.57 4.83 18.45
N ALA A 3 2.53 5.66 18.40
CA ALA A 3 1.48 5.73 19.43
C ALA A 3 0.80 4.36 19.69
N ILE A 4 0.68 3.53 18.65
CA ILE A 4 0.12 2.18 18.72
C ILE A 4 1.01 1.23 19.54
N GLU A 5 2.33 1.32 19.41
CA GLU A 5 3.28 0.51 20.20
C GLU A 5 3.19 0.86 21.69
N LEU A 6 3.00 2.14 22.01
CA LEU A 6 2.85 2.60 23.39
C LEU A 6 1.54 2.14 24.03
N ALA A 7 0.44 2.17 23.25
CA ALA A 7 -0.86 1.65 23.67
C ALA A 7 -0.80 0.14 23.93
N HIS A 8 -0.15 -0.61 23.03
CA HIS A 8 0.06 -2.05 23.20
C HIS A 8 0.85 -2.33 24.48
N ASN A 9 1.96 -1.62 24.73
CA ASN A 9 2.77 -1.83 25.94
C ASN A 9 2.00 -1.53 27.24
N ARG A 10 0.89 -0.78 27.16
CA ARG A 10 0.00 -0.47 28.28
C ARG A 10 -1.27 -1.31 28.32
N ASN A 11 -1.39 -2.33 27.46
CA ASN A 11 -2.60 -3.15 27.29
C ASN A 11 -3.87 -2.30 27.06
N TRP A 12 -3.74 -1.16 26.37
CA TRP A 12 -4.90 -0.35 26.00
C TRP A 12 -5.56 -0.93 24.76
N THR A 13 -6.73 -1.53 24.96
CA THR A 13 -7.50 -2.20 23.92
C THR A 13 -8.57 -1.30 23.29
N ASN A 14 -9.00 -0.25 23.99
CA ASN A 14 -9.95 0.73 23.50
C ASN A 14 -9.24 2.05 23.23
N LEU A 15 -8.96 2.33 21.95
CA LEU A 15 -8.25 3.53 21.53
C LEU A 15 -9.19 4.45 20.75
N TRP A 16 -9.19 5.74 21.12
CA TRP A 16 -9.77 6.79 20.29
C TRP A 16 -8.66 7.36 19.41
N LEU A 17 -8.84 7.23 18.09
CA LEU A 17 -7.90 7.72 17.09
C LEU A 17 -8.62 8.80 16.26
N GLU A 18 -8.08 10.01 16.28
CA GLU A 18 -8.54 11.11 15.44
C GLU A 18 -7.53 11.34 14.32
N SER A 19 -8.00 11.38 13.07
CA SER A 19 -7.21 11.72 11.90
C SER A 19 -8.09 12.48 10.92
N ASP A 20 -7.52 13.51 10.31
CA ASP A 20 -8.11 14.27 9.20
C ASP A 20 -7.99 13.55 7.85
N SER A 21 -7.22 12.46 7.79
CA SER A 21 -7.05 11.63 6.60
C SER A 21 -8.16 10.58 6.50
N SER A 22 -9.02 10.72 5.48
CA SER A 22 -10.08 9.76 5.18
C SER A 22 -9.56 8.33 4.95
N LEU A 23 -8.34 8.19 4.43
CA LEU A 23 -7.68 6.89 4.23
C LEU A 23 -7.35 6.22 5.58
N VAL A 24 -6.82 6.99 6.54
CA VAL A 24 -6.49 6.49 7.88
C VAL A 24 -7.76 6.09 8.62
N VAL A 25 -8.83 6.88 8.52
CA VAL A 25 -10.12 6.54 9.12
C VAL A 25 -10.69 5.24 8.53
N GLN A 26 -10.61 5.07 7.20
CA GLN A 26 -11.06 3.85 6.53
C GLN A 26 -10.21 2.62 6.91
N ALA A 27 -8.90 2.78 7.07
CA ALA A 27 -7.96 1.73 7.49
C ALA A 27 -8.38 1.05 8.79
N PHE A 28 -8.84 1.84 9.76
CA PHE A 28 -9.25 1.33 11.07
C PHE A 28 -10.72 0.95 11.14
N SER A 29 -11.60 1.56 10.32
CA SER A 29 -13.03 1.23 10.28
C SER A 29 -13.33 -0.06 9.50
N ALA A 30 -12.57 -0.32 8.45
CA ALA A 30 -12.74 -1.47 7.58
C ALA A 30 -11.39 -1.78 6.94
N ALA A 31 -10.54 -2.49 7.69
CA ALA A 31 -9.22 -2.87 7.18
C ALA A 31 -9.29 -3.56 5.81
N SER A 32 -10.35 -4.32 5.50
CA SER A 32 -10.54 -4.90 4.16
C SER A 32 -10.80 -3.89 3.03
N LEU A 33 -11.26 -2.67 3.33
CA LEU A 33 -11.48 -1.60 2.35
C LEU A 33 -10.21 -0.79 2.08
N VAL A 34 -9.24 -0.84 2.99
CA VAL A 34 -7.93 -0.28 2.68
C VAL A 34 -7.17 -1.29 1.85
N PRO A 35 -6.67 -0.90 0.67
CA PRO A 35 -5.90 -1.78 -0.18
C PRO A 35 -4.51 -1.95 0.46
N TRP A 36 -4.44 -2.72 1.54
CA TRP A 36 -3.18 -3.16 2.14
C TRP A 36 -2.55 -4.15 1.16
N GLU A 37 -1.77 -3.60 0.24
CA GLU A 37 -0.68 -4.26 -0.47
C GLU A 37 -0.99 -5.46 -1.40
N GLU A 38 -2.18 -6.02 -1.49
CA GLU A 38 -2.41 -7.18 -2.40
C GLU A 38 -2.69 -6.80 -3.88
N GLY A 39 -2.67 -5.51 -4.23
CA GLY A 39 -3.09 -5.03 -5.55
C GLY A 39 -2.26 -3.91 -6.17
N ASN A 40 -1.14 -3.50 -5.55
CA ASN A 40 -0.32 -2.44 -6.13
C ASN A 40 0.44 -2.95 -7.35
N GLN A 41 -0.15 -2.77 -8.53
CA GLN A 41 0.44 -3.18 -9.80
C GLN A 41 1.83 -2.58 -10.05
N CYS A 42 2.14 -1.41 -9.47
CA CYS A 42 3.49 -0.86 -9.55
C CYS A 42 4.48 -1.73 -8.79
N ALA A 43 4.13 -2.15 -7.57
CA ALA A 43 4.98 -3.01 -6.74
C ALA A 43 5.21 -4.38 -7.41
N ASP A 44 4.15 -5.01 -7.94
CA ASP A 44 4.25 -6.29 -8.65
C ASP A 44 5.17 -6.19 -9.88
N LYS A 45 5.03 -5.11 -10.66
CA LYS A 45 5.89 -4.89 -11.83
C LYS A 45 7.33 -4.59 -11.44
N LEU A 46 7.55 -3.81 -10.38
CA LEU A 46 8.88 -3.55 -9.83
C LEU A 46 9.56 -4.84 -9.36
N ALA A 47 8.83 -5.72 -8.67
CA ALA A 47 9.34 -7.02 -8.24
C ALA A 47 9.73 -7.90 -9.44
N ASN A 48 8.90 -7.95 -10.49
CA ASN A 48 9.20 -8.69 -11.72
C ASN A 48 10.43 -8.14 -12.46
N ILE A 49 10.64 -6.82 -12.48
CA ILE A 49 11.85 -6.21 -13.04
C ILE A 49 13.07 -6.61 -12.20
N GLY A 50 12.92 -6.61 -10.86
CA GLY A 50 13.95 -7.05 -9.92
C GLY A 50 14.47 -8.47 -10.17
N LEU A 51 13.60 -9.39 -10.60
CA LEU A 51 14.01 -10.77 -10.94
C LEU A 51 14.98 -10.85 -12.12
N GLY A 52 14.99 -9.85 -13.01
CA GLY A 52 15.89 -9.78 -14.16
C GLY A 52 17.14 -8.92 -13.93
N LEU A 53 17.37 -8.43 -12.71
CA LEU A 53 18.49 -7.57 -12.39
C LEU A 53 19.52 -8.33 -11.54
N ASP A 54 20.76 -8.38 -12.03
CA ASP A 54 21.85 -9.10 -11.34
C ASP A 54 22.47 -8.29 -10.17
N SER A 55 21.98 -7.07 -9.94
CA SER A 55 22.51 -6.17 -8.91
C SER A 55 21.46 -5.18 -8.42
N PHE A 56 21.73 -4.60 -7.24
CA PHE A 56 20.90 -3.56 -6.67
C PHE A 56 20.79 -2.36 -7.63
N THR A 57 19.57 -2.06 -8.04
CA THR A 57 19.25 -0.99 -8.98
C THR A 57 18.27 -0.03 -8.33
N PHE A 58 18.55 1.26 -8.43
CA PHE A 58 17.63 2.33 -8.04
C PHE A 58 17.36 3.22 -9.26
N TRP A 59 16.12 3.68 -9.40
CA TRP A 59 15.72 4.55 -10.51
C TRP A 59 15.44 5.97 -10.00
N ASN A 60 16.11 6.96 -10.60
CA ASN A 60 15.84 8.38 -10.33
C ASN A 60 14.62 8.91 -11.10
N GLU A 61 14.20 8.20 -12.15
CA GLU A 61 13.03 8.51 -12.97
C GLU A 61 12.08 7.32 -13.04
N LEU A 62 10.81 7.58 -13.32
CA LEU A 62 9.77 6.55 -13.38
C LEU A 62 10.08 5.54 -14.50
N PRO A 63 10.29 4.25 -14.19
CA PRO A 63 10.51 3.23 -15.21
C PRO A 63 9.31 3.13 -16.16
N PRO A 64 9.52 3.07 -17.49
CA PRO A 64 8.44 2.98 -18.46
C PRO A 64 7.47 1.82 -18.19
N GLN A 65 7.99 0.71 -17.68
CA GLN A 65 7.27 -0.53 -17.38
C GLN A 65 6.16 -0.32 -16.32
N ILE A 66 6.36 0.59 -15.36
CA ILE A 66 5.37 0.88 -14.32
C ILE A 66 4.54 2.14 -14.60
N SER A 67 4.87 2.89 -15.66
CA SER A 67 4.26 4.19 -15.95
C SER A 67 2.74 4.16 -16.04
N SER A 68 2.18 3.15 -16.72
CA SER A 68 0.72 3.01 -16.87
C SER A 68 0.02 2.75 -15.54
N SER A 69 0.52 1.78 -14.77
CA SER A 69 -0.01 1.46 -13.44
C SER A 69 0.15 2.62 -12.46
N PHE A 70 1.24 3.38 -12.57
CA PHE A 70 1.46 4.57 -11.76
C PHE A 70 0.46 5.67 -12.09
N VAL A 71 0.19 5.93 -13.37
CA VAL A 71 -0.81 6.91 -13.81
C VAL A 71 -2.21 6.48 -13.40
N ASP A 72 -2.56 5.21 -13.57
CA ASP A 72 -3.87 4.69 -13.19
C ASP A 72 -4.10 4.80 -11.67
N ASN A 73 -3.08 4.49 -10.86
CA ASN A 73 -3.11 4.69 -9.42
C ASN A 73 -3.23 6.18 -9.05
N ARG A 74 -2.49 7.06 -9.74
CA ARG A 74 -2.57 8.52 -9.53
C ARG A 74 -3.94 9.09 -9.89
N LEU A 75 -4.64 8.46 -10.85
CA LEU A 75 -6.00 8.83 -11.25
C LEU A 75 -7.08 8.16 -10.39
N GLY A 76 -6.71 7.36 -9.39
CA GLY A 76 -7.64 6.65 -8.51
C GLY A 76 -8.50 5.62 -9.25
N LYS A 77 -8.01 5.07 -10.37
CA LYS A 77 -8.75 4.04 -11.11
C LYS A 77 -8.82 2.77 -10.27
N PRO A 78 -9.99 2.14 -10.16
CA PRO A 78 -10.11 0.90 -9.41
C PRO A 78 -9.42 -0.25 -10.16
N SER A 79 -8.59 -1.00 -9.44
CA SER A 79 -7.97 -2.23 -9.93
C SER A 79 -8.58 -3.43 -9.21
N PHE A 80 -9.36 -4.23 -9.91
CA PHE A 80 -9.99 -5.42 -9.36
C PHE A 80 -9.19 -6.67 -9.77
N ARG A 81 -8.84 -7.53 -8.80
CA ARG A 81 -8.36 -8.90 -9.04
C ARG A 81 -9.48 -9.86 -8.68
N PHE A 82 -9.95 -10.63 -9.66
CA PHE A 82 -10.87 -11.74 -9.40
C PHE A 82 -10.05 -12.95 -8.94
N VAL A 83 -10.14 -13.28 -7.66
CA VAL A 83 -9.59 -14.53 -7.11
C VAL A 83 -10.70 -15.56 -7.16
N TYR A 84 -10.55 -16.58 -8.00
CA TYR A 84 -11.40 -17.76 -7.93
C TYR A 84 -10.87 -18.65 -6.78
N MET A 85 -11.71 -18.85 -5.75
CA MET A 85 -11.52 -19.89 -4.73
C MET A 85 -11.94 -21.25 -5.25
#